data_AF-A0A3C2EEF5-F1
#
_entry.id   AF-A0A3C2EEF5-F1
#
_cell.length_a   1.000
_cell.length_b   1.000
_cell.length_c   1.000
_cell.angle_alpha   90.00
_cell.angle_beta   90.00
_cell.angle_gamma   90.00
#
_symmetry.space_group_name_H-M   'P 1'
#
loop_
_entity.id
_entity.type
_entity.pdbx_description
1 polymer ?
#
loop_
_entity_poly.entity_id
_entity_poly.type
_entity_poly.pdbx_seq_one_letter_code
_entity_poly.pdbx_strand_id
1 'polypeptide(L)'
;MAKKSNNQEQILEDRIIQKIIRTQGHIFPETVEEVELFEKKYGKTEIILPDTLQFPNFLFTKNEKKKIIAKIVNPNENFAMAAREGSTEISIEIKNKIIEDIKKAKKKKKE
;
A
#
# COMPACT_ATOMS: atom_id res chain seq x y z
N MET A 1 -15.94 52.08 10.02
CA MET A 1 -16.92 51.21 9.36
C MET A 1 -16.34 49.81 9.25
N ALA A 2 -17.09 48.80 9.71
CA ALA A 2 -16.59 47.49 10.09
C ALA A 2 -16.37 46.54 8.90
N LYS A 3 -15.12 46.11 8.67
CA LYS A 3 -14.74 44.95 7.83
C LYS A 3 -14.75 43.66 8.69
N LYS A 4 -15.90 43.26 9.23
CA LYS A 4 -16.03 42.03 10.05
C LYS A 4 -16.93 40.94 9.45
N SER A 5 -17.62 41.19 8.34
CA SER A 5 -18.60 40.27 7.76
C SER A 5 -17.99 39.10 6.97
N ASN A 6 -16.92 39.31 6.19
CA ASN A 6 -16.41 38.29 5.26
C ASN A 6 -15.93 36.97 5.91
N ASN A 7 -15.36 37.02 7.12
CA ASN A 7 -14.83 35.81 7.74
C ASN A 7 -15.93 34.88 8.26
N GLN A 8 -17.09 35.41 8.66
CA GLN A 8 -18.16 34.58 9.23
C GLN A 8 -18.92 33.81 8.15
N GLU A 9 -19.10 34.42 6.98
CA GLU A 9 -19.71 33.77 5.81
C GLU A 9 -18.83 32.63 5.30
N GLN A 10 -17.52 32.84 5.15
CA GLN A 10 -16.58 31.78 4.75
C GLN A 10 -16.54 30.60 5.72
N ILE A 11 -16.54 30.85 7.04
CA ILE A 11 -16.59 29.78 8.05
C ILE A 11 -17.89 28.99 7.96
N LEU A 12 -19.01 29.64 7.62
CA LEU A 12 -20.29 28.96 7.42
C LEU A 12 -20.25 28.06 6.18
N GLU A 13 -19.74 28.59 5.06
CA GLU A 13 -19.59 27.86 3.80
C GLU A 13 -18.70 26.61 3.98
N ASP A 14 -17.54 26.77 4.63
CA ASP A 14 -16.62 25.65 4.89
C ASP A 14 -17.27 24.56 5.74
N ARG A 15 -18.07 24.93 6.76
CA ARG A 15 -18.81 23.97 7.58
C ARG A 15 -19.89 23.23 6.80
N ILE A 16 -20.58 23.92 5.89
CA ILE A 16 -21.59 23.31 5.04
C ILE A 16 -20.93 22.32 4.07
N ILE A 17 -19.82 22.71 3.45
CA ILE A 17 -19.05 21.86 2.53
C ILE A 17 -18.55 20.61 3.26
N GLN A 18 -17.93 20.77 4.43
CA GLN A 18 -17.45 19.63 5.23
C GLN A 18 -18.58 18.67 5.59
N LYS A 19 -19.76 19.19 5.95
CA LYS A 19 -20.94 18.37 6.25
C LYS A 19 -21.42 17.59 5.03
N ILE A 20 -21.44 18.22 3.85
CA ILE A 20 -21.86 17.56 2.60
C ILE A 20 -20.87 16.44 2.25
N ILE A 21 -19.57 16.71 2.30
CA ILE A 21 -18.53 15.73 1.98
C ILE A 21 -18.60 14.52 2.93
N ARG A 22 -18.80 14.75 4.24
CA ARG A 22 -18.99 13.68 5.23
C ARG A 22 -20.26 12.85 4.96
N THR A 23 -21.40 13.50 4.73
CA THR A 23 -22.69 12.79 4.52
C THR A 23 -22.78 12.03 3.19
N GLN A 24 -22.03 12.45 2.18
CA GLN A 24 -21.92 11.74 0.90
C GLN A 24 -20.97 10.54 0.97
N GLY A 25 -20.19 10.38 2.05
CA GLY A 25 -19.26 9.26 2.22
C GLY A 25 -17.94 9.46 1.47
N HIS A 26 -17.58 10.70 1.15
CA HIS A 26 -16.26 11.04 0.60
C HIS A 26 -15.17 11.10 1.68
N ILE A 27 -15.57 11.20 2.94
CA ILE A 27 -14.70 11.12 4.12
C ILE A 27 -15.16 9.95 4.98
N PHE A 28 -14.21 9.27 5.64
CA PHE A 28 -14.52 8.21 6.59
C PHE A 28 -15.19 8.77 7.85
N PRO A 29 -16.20 8.09 8.40
CA PRO A 29 -16.86 8.51 9.64
C PRO A 29 -15.85 8.49 10.80
N GLU A 30 -15.85 9.54 11.62
CA GLU A 30 -14.95 9.70 12.76
C GLU A 30 -15.64 9.46 14.11
N THR A 31 -16.97 9.54 14.14
CA THR A 31 -17.78 9.38 15.36
C THR A 31 -18.71 8.18 15.26
N VAL A 32 -19.14 7.66 16.43
CA VAL A 32 -20.07 6.51 16.51
C VAL A 32 -21.38 6.80 15.79
N GLU A 33 -21.93 8.01 15.95
CA GLU A 33 -23.16 8.43 15.27
C GLU A 33 -23.01 8.47 13.75
N GLU A 34 -21.86 8.93 13.25
CA GLU A 34 -21.56 8.95 11.82
C GLU A 34 -21.43 7.52 11.26
N VAL A 35 -20.83 6.59 12.02
CA VAL A 35 -20.76 5.17 11.66
C VAL A 35 -22.15 4.55 11.59
N GLU A 36 -23.01 4.78 12.59
CA GLU A 36 -24.39 4.25 12.60
C GLU A 36 -25.21 4.75 11.42
N LEU A 37 -25.09 6.04 11.07
CA LEU A 37 -25.74 6.62 9.89
C LEU A 37 -25.23 6.01 8.59
N PHE A 38 -23.91 5.80 8.49
CA PHE A 38 -23.27 5.17 7.34
C PHE A 38 -23.74 3.71 7.18
N GLU A 39 -23.71 2.92 8.23
CA GLU A 39 -24.17 1.53 8.23
C GLU A 39 -25.67 1.42 7.98
N LYS A 40 -26.49 2.34 8.50
CA LYS A 40 -27.92 2.38 8.18
C LYS A 40 -28.17 2.63 6.69
N LYS A 41 -27.34 3.46 6.05
CA LYS A 41 -27.49 3.86 4.65
C LYS A 41 -26.90 2.84 3.68
N TYR A 42 -25.74 2.27 4.01
CA TYR A 42 -24.94 1.43 3.11
C TYR A 42 -24.66 0.02 3.65
N GLY A 43 -25.02 -0.30 4.89
CA GLY A 43 -24.79 -1.63 5.48
C GLY A 43 -25.65 -2.74 4.87
N LYS A 44 -26.68 -2.38 4.10
CA LYS A 44 -27.51 -3.31 3.32
C LYS A 44 -27.16 -3.33 1.83
N THR A 45 -26.07 -2.67 1.42
CA THR A 45 -25.69 -2.65 0.01
C THR A 45 -25.21 -4.05 -0.36
N GLU A 46 -25.98 -4.75 -1.17
CA GLU A 46 -25.57 -6.06 -1.69
C GLU A 46 -24.43 -5.87 -2.68
N ILE A 47 -23.27 -6.43 -2.37
CA ILE A 47 -22.11 -6.43 -3.26
C ILE A 47 -22.30 -7.58 -4.24
N ILE A 48 -22.75 -7.27 -5.46
CA ILE A 48 -22.80 -8.24 -6.55
C ILE A 48 -21.37 -8.44 -7.04
N LEU A 49 -20.73 -9.53 -6.63
CA LEU A 49 -19.41 -9.88 -7.14
C LEU A 49 -19.53 -10.25 -8.63
N PRO A 50 -18.69 -9.65 -9.51
CA PRO A 50 -18.63 -10.06 -10.90
C PRO A 50 -18.21 -11.53 -11.00
N ASP A 51 -18.71 -12.24 -12.01
CA ASP A 51 -18.51 -13.69 -12.19
C ASP A 51 -17.04 -14.11 -12.19
N THR A 52 -16.14 -13.22 -12.63
CA THR A 52 -14.70 -13.43 -12.63
C THR A 52 -14.07 -13.49 -11.24
N LEU A 53 -14.73 -12.93 -10.22
CA LEU A 53 -14.32 -12.97 -8.82
C LEU A 53 -15.09 -14.01 -8.00
N GLN A 54 -16.22 -14.53 -8.51
CA GLN A 54 -16.95 -15.62 -7.87
C GLN A 54 -16.13 -16.92 -7.85
N PHE A 55 -15.38 -17.18 -8.93
CA PHE A 55 -14.46 -18.30 -9.02
C PHE A 55 -13.10 -17.80 -9.49
N PRO A 56 -11.99 -18.24 -8.87
CA PRO A 56 -10.65 -17.81 -9.24
C PRO A 56 -10.17 -18.53 -10.53
N ASN A 57 -11.00 -18.53 -11.57
CA ASN A 57 -10.73 -19.16 -12.86
C ASN A 57 -9.47 -18.60 -13.52
N PHE A 58 -9.10 -17.35 -13.19
CA PHE A 58 -7.86 -16.72 -13.64
C PHE A 58 -6.58 -17.45 -13.16
N LEU A 59 -6.63 -18.20 -12.05
CA LEU A 59 -5.52 -19.05 -11.60
C LEU A 59 -5.35 -20.30 -12.47
N PHE A 60 -6.45 -20.76 -13.08
CA PHE A 60 -6.51 -21.99 -13.86
C PHE A 60 -6.43 -21.74 -15.37
N THR A 61 -6.75 -20.53 -15.82
CA THR A 61 -6.41 -20.09 -17.17
C THR A 61 -4.90 -20.06 -17.28
N LYS A 62 -4.36 -21.10 -17.91
CA LYS A 62 -2.98 -21.20 -18.37
C LYS A 62 -2.76 -20.11 -19.42
N ASN A 63 -2.68 -18.86 -18.99
CA ASN A 63 -2.34 -17.74 -19.84
C ASN A 63 -0.98 -18.08 -20.46
N GLU A 64 -0.98 -18.34 -21.76
CA GLU A 64 0.23 -18.56 -22.57
C GLU A 64 1.13 -17.31 -22.62
N LYS A 65 0.78 -16.25 -21.88
CA LYS A 65 1.65 -15.11 -21.58
C LYS A 65 2.64 -15.45 -20.47
N LYS A 66 3.38 -16.56 -20.61
CA LYS A 66 4.70 -16.73 -19.98
C LYS A 66 5.73 -15.87 -20.74
N LYS A 67 5.57 -14.55 -20.64
CA LYS A 67 6.55 -13.51 -20.97
C LYS A 67 6.12 -12.37 -20.05
N ILE A 68 6.76 -12.10 -18.92
CA ILE A 68 8.18 -11.82 -18.73
C ILE A 68 8.48 -12.08 -17.24
N ILE A 69 9.30 -13.07 -16.92
CA ILE A 69 10.29 -12.84 -15.87
C ILE A 69 11.56 -12.68 -16.67
N ALA A 70 11.88 -11.42 -17.00
CA ALA A 70 13.23 -11.11 -17.41
C ALA A 70 14.09 -11.67 -16.30
N LYS A 71 14.91 -12.69 -16.60
CA LYS A 71 15.98 -13.09 -15.71
C LYS A 71 16.63 -11.79 -15.28
N ILE A 72 16.59 -11.47 -13.99
CA ILE A 72 17.45 -10.45 -13.43
C ILE A 72 18.85 -11.05 -13.55
N VAL A 73 19.44 -10.84 -14.72
CA VAL A 73 20.84 -11.11 -15.00
C VAL A 73 21.56 -9.94 -14.36
N ASN A 74 21.81 -10.04 -13.05
CA ASN A 74 22.93 -9.41 -12.36
C ASN A 74 22.94 -9.87 -10.90
N PRO A 75 23.66 -10.97 -10.58
CA PRO A 75 23.82 -11.43 -9.20
C PRO A 75 24.69 -10.49 -8.34
N ASN A 76 25.22 -9.41 -8.93
CA ASN A 76 26.14 -8.49 -8.29
C ASN A 76 25.46 -7.24 -7.70
N GLU A 77 24.19 -6.98 -7.99
CA GLU A 77 23.53 -5.79 -7.44
C GLU A 77 22.68 -6.18 -6.23
N ASN A 78 23.39 -6.34 -5.11
CA ASN A 78 22.81 -6.58 -3.81
C ASN A 78 22.22 -5.26 -3.27
N PHE A 79 21.09 -4.82 -3.82
CA PHE A 79 20.42 -3.57 -3.44
C PHE A 79 19.79 -3.59 -2.03
N ALA A 80 19.86 -4.72 -1.33
CA ALA A 80 19.22 -4.91 -0.01
C ALA A 80 19.82 -4.03 1.12
N MET A 81 20.98 -3.41 0.93
CA MET A 81 21.66 -2.63 1.98
C MET A 81 21.71 -1.12 1.74
N ALA A 82 21.29 -0.59 0.58
CA ALA A 82 21.40 0.84 0.30
C ALA A 82 20.26 1.69 0.90
N ALA A 83 19.17 1.07 1.38
CA ALA A 83 17.93 1.76 1.77
C ALA A 83 17.80 2.08 3.26
N ARG A 84 18.84 1.88 4.08
CA ARG A 84 18.81 2.19 5.52
C ARG A 84 20.05 2.99 5.87
N GLU A 85 19.99 4.29 5.62
CA GLU A 85 20.86 5.37 6.12
C GLU A 85 22.23 4.98 6.72
N GLY A 86 23.32 5.36 6.04
CA GLY A 86 24.58 5.74 6.70
C GLY A 86 25.73 4.73 6.67
N SER A 87 26.38 4.57 5.50
CA SER A 87 27.82 4.34 5.30
C SER A 87 28.02 3.79 3.88
N THR A 88 28.84 4.44 3.06
CA THR A 88 29.23 3.96 1.72
C THR A 88 30.00 2.65 1.77
N GLU A 89 30.49 2.25 2.95
CA GLU A 89 31.34 1.08 3.11
C GLU A 89 30.79 0.12 4.17
N ILE A 90 30.75 -1.16 3.81
CA ILE A 90 30.43 -2.26 4.72
C ILE A 90 31.58 -2.43 5.72
N SER A 91 31.28 -2.54 7.01
CA SER A 91 32.26 -2.87 8.06
C SER A 91 33.03 -4.16 7.74
N ILE A 92 34.32 -4.20 8.08
CA ILE A 92 35.23 -5.33 7.82
C ILE A 92 34.68 -6.64 8.42
N GLU A 93 34.08 -6.56 9.60
CA GLU A 93 33.46 -7.72 10.27
C GLU A 93 32.32 -8.32 9.45
N ILE A 94 31.46 -7.48 8.88
CA ILE A 94 30.34 -7.90 8.04
C ILE A 94 30.85 -8.49 6.72
N LYS A 95 31.88 -7.88 6.12
CA LYS A 95 32.53 -8.41 4.90
C LYS A 95 33.05 -9.84 5.14
N ASN A 96 33.71 -10.08 6.27
CA ASN A 96 34.24 -11.40 6.61
C ASN A 96 33.13 -12.43 6.82
N LYS A 97 32.05 -12.06 7.51
CA LYS A 97 30.89 -12.93 7.72
C LYS A 97 30.23 -13.36 6.40
N ILE A 98 30.10 -12.41 5.46
CA ILE A 98 29.56 -12.70 4.11
C ILE A 98 30.44 -13.73 3.38
N ILE A 99 31.77 -13.59 3.45
CA ILE A 99 32.71 -14.52 2.80
C ILE A 99 32.58 -15.93 3.39
N GLU A 100 32.44 -16.05 4.71
CA GLU A 100 32.26 -17.34 5.38
C GLU A 100 30.94 -18.02 4.99
N ASP A 101 29.85 -17.27 4.94
CA ASP A 101 28.53 -17.79 4.59
C ASP A 101 28.50 -18.28 3.14
N ILE A 102 29.16 -17.55 2.21
CA ILE A 102 29.34 -18.01 0.82
C ILE A 102 30.13 -19.32 0.76
N LYS A 103 31.20 -19.46 1.55
CA LYS A 103 32.00 -20.70 1.61
C LYS A 103 31.18 -21.87 2.16
N LYS A 104 30.39 -21.66 3.23
CA LYS A 104 29.51 -22.69 3.82
C LYS A 104 28.43 -23.12 2.84
N ALA A 105 27.78 -22.18 2.15
CA ALA A 105 26.76 -22.48 1.15
C ALA A 105 27.30 -23.28 -0.05
N LYS A 106 28.54 -22.99 -0.49
CA LYS A 106 29.20 -23.76 -1.56
C LYS A 106 29.57 -25.19 -1.12
N LYS A 107 29.96 -25.39 0.14
CA LYS A 107 30.25 -26.73 0.69
C LYS A 107 28.98 -27.59 0.74
N LYS A 108 27.86 -27.04 1.24
CA LYS A 108 26.57 -27.75 1.31
C LYS A 108 25.96 -28.13 -0.04
N LYS A 109 26.41 -27.55 -1.16
CA LYS A 109 25.96 -27.91 -2.52
C LYS A 109 26.78 -29.01 -3.16
N LYS A 110 27.91 -29.40 -2.56
CA LYS A 110 28.81 -30.46 -3.06
C LYS A 110 28.66 -31.79 -2.31
N GLU A 111 27.91 -31.80 -1.21
CA GLU A 111 27.31 -32.99 -0.61
C GLU A 111 25.94 -33.24 -1.25
#